data_AF-A0A0T5ZFC4-F1
#
_entry.id   AF-A0A0T5ZFC4-F1
#
_cell.length_a   1.000
_cell.length_b   1.000
_cell.length_c   1.000
_cell.angle_alpha   90.00
_cell.angle_beta   90.00
_cell.angle_gamma   90.00
#
_symmetry.space_group_name_H-M   'P 1'
#
loop_
_entity.id
_entity.type
_entity.pdbx_description
1 polymer ?
#
loop_
_entity_poly.entity_id
_entity_poly.type
_entity_poly.pdbx_seq_one_letter_code
_entity_poly.pdbx_strand_id
1 'polypeptide(L)'
;MAIAVADDVASLAWSPLLIATDRCKGCELCIPACPPGVLALDTGVVNRLGYHPVRLLDAARCTSCARCAKVCPDAVFTIFAAPRVVVSQEADQ
;
A
#
# COMPACT_ATOMS: atom_id res chain seq x y z
N MET A 1 -3.97 27.27 17.90
CA MET A 1 -4.91 26.43 17.12
C MET A 1 -4.09 25.39 16.38
N ALA A 2 -4.16 24.13 16.80
CA ALA A 2 -3.57 23.02 16.07
C ALA A 2 -4.48 22.71 14.88
N ILE A 3 -3.97 22.89 13.67
CA ILE A 3 -4.67 22.46 12.45
C ILE A 3 -4.55 20.93 12.44
N ALA A 4 -5.66 20.22 12.61
CA ALA A 4 -5.72 18.77 12.56
C ALA A 4 -5.65 18.31 11.09
N VAL A 5 -4.47 18.42 10.47
CA VAL A 5 -4.27 18.07 9.04
C VAL A 5 -4.01 16.57 8.84
N ALA A 6 -3.71 15.83 9.92
CA ALA A 6 -3.40 14.40 9.84
C ALA A 6 -4.64 13.51 9.77
N ASP A 7 -5.77 13.96 10.31
CA ASP A 7 -6.98 13.14 10.44
C ASP A 7 -7.77 13.02 9.12
N ASP A 8 -7.66 13.99 8.21
CA ASP A 8 -8.40 13.96 6.94
C ASP A 8 -7.84 12.93 5.94
N VAL A 9 -6.51 12.75 5.87
CA VAL A 9 -5.89 11.79 4.92
C VAL A 9 -6.15 10.33 5.33
N ALA A 10 -6.27 10.07 6.63
CA ALA A 10 -6.63 8.75 7.15
C ALA A 10 -8.10 8.39 6.88
N SER A 11 -8.96 9.38 6.64
CA SER A 11 -10.39 9.19 6.39
C SER A 11 -10.75 8.99 4.91
N LEU A 12 -9.80 9.21 4.00
CA LEU A 12 -9.98 8.96 2.57
C LEU A 12 -9.88 7.46 2.27
N ALA A 13 -10.90 6.91 1.60
CA ALA A 13 -10.93 5.53 1.13
C ALA A 13 -9.99 5.32 -0.09
N TRP A 14 -8.68 5.46 0.12
CA TRP A 14 -7.67 5.23 -0.92
C TRP A 14 -6.83 3.99 -0.61
N SER A 15 -6.43 3.26 -1.66
CA SER A 15 -5.49 2.15 -1.53
C SER A 15 -4.09 2.59 -1.94
N PRO A 16 -3.06 2.42 -1.09
CA PRO A 16 -1.68 2.84 -1.36
C PRO A 16 -0.98 1.95 -2.39
N LEU A 17 -1.49 0.75 -2.59
CA LEU A 17 -0.98 -0.19 -3.59
C LEU A 17 -2.07 -1.13 -4.07
N LEU A 18 -1.81 -1.75 -5.23
CA LEU A 18 -2.53 -2.92 -5.73
C LEU A 18 -1.53 -4.07 -5.91
N ILE A 19 -2.01 -5.29 -5.70
CA ILE A 19 -1.23 -6.51 -5.85
C ILE A 19 -1.89 -7.35 -6.94
N ALA A 20 -1.15 -7.67 -8.00
CA ALA A 20 -1.58 -8.64 -9.00
C ALA A 20 -1.48 -10.05 -8.39
N THR A 21 -2.46 -10.41 -7.56
CA THR A 21 -2.49 -11.64 -6.75
C THR A 21 -2.27 -12.90 -7.60
N ASP A 22 -2.87 -12.95 -8.79
CA ASP A 22 -2.73 -14.04 -9.78
C ASP A 22 -1.36 -14.12 -10.48
N ARG A 23 -0.44 -13.22 -10.16
CA ARG A 23 0.97 -13.27 -10.59
C ARG A 23 1.94 -13.40 -9.40
N CYS A 24 1.45 -13.25 -8.17
CA CYS A 24 2.27 -13.36 -6.98
C CYS A 24 2.67 -14.83 -6.73
N LYS A 25 3.96 -15.08 -6.52
CA LYS A 25 4.46 -16.43 -6.22
C LYS A 25 4.64 -16.71 -4.72
N GLY A 26 4.15 -15.82 -3.85
CA GLY A 26 4.26 -16.00 -2.39
C GLY A 26 5.70 -16.16 -1.89
N CYS A 27 6.70 -15.58 -2.56
CA CYS A 27 8.13 -15.75 -2.22
C CYS A 27 8.60 -14.96 -0.98
N GLU A 28 7.69 -14.23 -0.34
CA GLU A 28 7.89 -13.49 0.92
C GLU A 28 8.94 -12.38 0.94
N LEU A 29 9.74 -12.18 -0.10
CA LEU A 29 10.81 -11.15 -0.14
C LEU A 29 10.31 -9.73 0.18
N CYS A 30 9.07 -9.42 -0.16
CA CYS A 30 8.46 -8.12 0.10
C CYS A 30 8.08 -7.89 1.57
N ILE A 31 7.89 -8.95 2.37
CA ILE A 31 7.47 -8.89 3.77
C ILE A 31 8.57 -8.24 4.64
N PRO A 32 9.80 -8.77 4.73
CA PRO A 32 10.86 -8.14 5.53
C PRO A 32 11.34 -6.82 4.90
N ALA A 33 11.10 -6.60 3.60
CA ALA A 33 11.44 -5.35 2.94
C ALA A 33 10.48 -4.20 3.27
N CYS A 34 9.30 -4.48 3.83
CA CYS A 34 8.27 -3.50 4.18
C CYS A 34 8.56 -2.86 5.55
N PRO A 35 9.07 -1.60 5.62
CA PRO A 35 9.43 -0.99 6.90
C PRO A 35 8.29 -0.90 7.93
N PRO A 36 7.03 -0.58 7.55
CA PRO A 36 5.93 -0.57 8.52
C PRO A 36 5.37 -1.96 8.85
N GLY A 37 5.83 -3.03 8.18
CA GLY A 37 5.41 -4.41 8.47
C GLY A 37 3.94 -4.69 8.13
N VAL A 38 3.40 -4.11 7.05
CA VAL A 38 1.97 -4.22 6.69
C VAL A 38 1.69 -5.25 5.59
N LEU A 39 2.62 -6.16 5.31
CA LEU A 39 2.46 -7.22 4.31
C LEU A 39 2.56 -8.59 4.97
N ALA A 40 1.73 -9.53 4.54
CA ALA A 40 1.80 -10.94 4.94
C ALA A 40 1.27 -11.84 3.82
N LEU A 41 1.56 -13.13 3.88
CA LEU A 41 0.86 -14.11 3.05
C LEU A 41 -0.62 -14.16 3.41
N ASP A 42 -1.46 -14.31 2.39
CA ASP A 42 -2.87 -14.62 2.55
C ASP A 42 -3.04 -16.15 2.61
N THR A 43 -3.03 -16.70 3.82
CA THR A 43 -3.19 -18.14 4.05
C THR A 43 -4.61 -18.64 3.76
N GLY A 44 -5.59 -17.74 3.61
CA GLY A 44 -6.96 -18.07 3.24
C GLY A 44 -7.21 -18.13 1.74
N VAL A 45 -6.24 -17.70 0.91
CA VAL A 45 -6.36 -17.62 -0.54
C VAL A 45 -5.26 -18.43 -1.20
N VAL A 46 -5.62 -19.21 -2.22
CA VAL A 46 -4.70 -19.83 -3.16
C VAL A 46 -4.99 -19.28 -4.54
N ASN A 47 -4.00 -18.69 -5.19
CA ASN A 47 -4.17 -18.10 -6.52
C ASN A 47 -4.09 -19.17 -7.64
N ARG A 48 -4.30 -18.77 -8.90
CA ARG A 48 -4.24 -19.67 -10.06
C ARG A 48 -2.90 -20.38 -10.28
N LEU A 49 -1.83 -19.94 -9.61
CA LEU A 49 -0.49 -20.53 -9.68
C LEU A 49 -0.23 -21.53 -8.54
N GLY A 50 -1.18 -21.70 -7.61
CA GLY A 50 -1.06 -22.59 -6.46
C GLY A 50 -0.33 -21.97 -5.25
N TYR A 51 -0.11 -20.66 -5.23
CA TYR A 51 0.57 -19.96 -4.13
C TYR A 51 -0.41 -19.20 -3.24
N HIS A 52 -0.03 -19.03 -1.97
CA HIS A 52 -0.59 -18.00 -1.11
C HIS A 52 -0.02 -16.64 -1.54
N PRO A 53 -0.83 -15.74 -2.14
CA PRO A 53 -0.32 -14.43 -2.53
C PRO A 53 -0.07 -13.56 -1.30
N VAL A 54 0.74 -12.52 -1.43
CA VAL A 54 0.86 -11.51 -0.39
C VAL A 54 -0.38 -10.59 -0.38
N ARG A 55 -0.80 -10.17 0.81
CA ARG A 55 -1.87 -9.19 1.03
C ARG A 55 -1.39 -8.01 1.87
N LEU A 56 -2.08 -6.88 1.72
CA LEU A 56 -1.92 -5.69 2.55
C LEU A 56 -2.78 -5.84 3.81
N LEU A 57 -2.16 -5.73 4.99
CA LEU A 57 -2.84 -5.87 6.28
C LEU A 57 -3.50 -4.57 6.74
N ASP A 58 -2.81 -3.45 6.51
CA ASP A 58 -3.22 -2.13 6.99
C ASP A 58 -2.80 -1.08 5.95
N ALA A 59 -3.79 -0.56 5.23
CA ALA A 59 -3.57 0.46 4.22
C ALA A 59 -3.16 1.82 4.83
N ALA A 60 -3.68 2.17 6.01
CA ALA A 60 -3.41 3.44 6.65
C ALA A 60 -1.95 3.57 7.11
N ARG A 61 -1.31 2.44 7.46
CA ARG A 61 0.11 2.40 7.84
C ARG A 61 1.08 2.27 6.66
N CYS A 62 0.59 2.09 5.44
CA CYS A 62 1.45 2.02 4.26
C CYS A 62 1.96 3.41 3.86
N THR A 63 3.27 3.56 3.74
CA THR A 63 3.90 4.85 3.37
C THR A 63 4.11 5.05 1.88
N SER A 64 3.63 4.11 1.04
CA SER A 64 3.84 4.12 -0.42
C SER A 64 5.31 4.22 -0.85
N CYS A 65 6.26 3.74 -0.03
CA CYS A 65 7.70 3.86 -0.28
C CYS A 65 8.27 2.97 -1.42
N ALA A 66 7.43 2.11 -2.02
CA ALA A 66 7.76 1.21 -3.12
C ALA A 66 8.88 0.17 -2.86
N ARG A 67 9.32 -0.06 -1.62
CA ARG A 67 10.31 -1.14 -1.32
C ARG A 67 9.83 -2.53 -1.72
N CYS A 68 8.55 -2.84 -1.48
CA CYS A 68 7.93 -4.08 -1.91
C CYS A 68 7.98 -4.27 -3.44
N ALA A 69 7.74 -3.19 -4.20
CA ALA A 69 7.83 -3.22 -5.66
C ALA A 69 9.29 -3.43 -6.14
N LYS A 70 10.26 -2.77 -5.50
CA LYS A 70 11.69 -2.87 -5.86
C LYS A 70 12.28 -4.25 -5.60
N VAL A 71 11.86 -4.93 -4.55
CA VAL A 71 12.38 -6.27 -4.21
C VAL A 71 11.62 -7.39 -4.91
N CYS A 72 10.43 -7.12 -5.47
CA CYS A 72 9.61 -8.15 -6.08
C CYS A 72 10.19 -8.58 -7.44
N PRO A 73 10.63 -9.85 -7.59
CA PRO A 73 11.18 -10.32 -8.86
C PRO A 73 10.14 -10.45 -9.98
N ASP A 74 8.85 -10.57 -9.62
CA ASP A 74 7.75 -10.75 -10.56
C ASP A 74 7.00 -9.45 -10.91
N ALA A 75 7.41 -8.31 -10.32
CA ALA A 75 6.80 -6.99 -10.52
C ALA A 75 5.26 -7.01 -10.39
N VAL A 76 4.74 -7.48 -9.24
CA VAL A 76 3.29 -7.63 -9.00
C VAL A 76 2.64 -6.44 -8.29
N PHE A 77 3.42 -5.45 -7.87
CA PHE A 77 2.93 -4.29 -7.13
C PHE A 77 2.73 -3.09 -8.04
N THR A 78 1.55 -2.46 -7.96
CA THR A 78 1.33 -1.08 -8.44
C THR A 78 1.29 -0.18 -7.22
N ILE A 79 2.10 0.88 -7.18
CA ILE A 79 2.20 1.80 -6.04
C ILE A 79 1.57 3.14 -6.42
N PHE A 80 0.69 3.66 -5.57
CA PHE A 80 0.04 4.95 -5.76
C PHE A 80 0.68 6.03 -4.88
N ALA A 81 0.73 7.25 -5.37
CA ALA A 81 1.07 8.39 -4.53
C ALA A 81 -0.07 8.68 -3.56
N ALA A 82 0.26 9.12 -2.34
CA ALA A 82 -0.74 9.61 -1.41
C ALA A 82 -1.55 10.77 -2.04
N PRO A 83 -2.88 10.83 -1.82
CA PRO A 83 -3.70 11.94 -2.26
C PRO A 83 -3.11 13.27 -1.79
N ARG A 84 -2.99 14.25 -2.69
CA ARG A 84 -2.66 15.62 -2.29
C ARG A 84 -3.92 16.35 -1.91
N VAL A 85 -4.03 16.79 -0.66
CA VAL A 85 -5.05 17.76 -0.26
C VAL A 85 -4.64 19.12 -0.83
N VAL A 86 -5.32 19.57 -1.87
CA VAL A 86 -5.21 20.95 -2.36
C VAL A 86 -6.15 21.81 -1.55
N VAL A 87 -5.60 22.63 -0.65
CA VAL A 87 -6.37 23.68 0.03
C VAL A 87 -6.51 24.84 -0.94
N SER A 88 -7.73 25.10 -1.41
CA SER A 88 -8.04 26.34 -2.13
C SER A 88 -7.87 27.50 -1.17
N GLN A 89 -6.78 28.24 -1.30
CA GLN A 89 -6.60 29.52 -0.61
C GLN A 89 -7.57 30.50 -1.28
N GLU A 90 -8.72 30.77 -0.65
CA GLU A 90 -9.50 31.95 -0.98
C GLU A 90 -8.60 33.17 -0.77
N ALA A 91 -8.48 33.99 -1.81
CA ALA A 91 -7.68 35.19 -1.82
C ALA A 91 -8.16 36.12 -0.70
N ASP A 92 -7.34 36.24 0.33
CA ASP A 92 -7.44 37.25 1.38
C ASP A 92 -7.41 38.62 0.67
N GLN A 93 -8.55 39.31 0.69
CA GLN A 93 -8.77 40.61 0.09
C GLN A 93 -8.94 41.63 1.20
#